data_AF-A0A850SM93-F1
#
_entry.id   AF-A0A850SM93-F1
#
_cell.length_a   1.000
_cell.length_b   1.000
_cell.length_c   1.000
_cell.angle_alpha   90.00
_cell.angle_beta   90.00
_cell.angle_gamma   90.00
#
_symmetry.space_group_name_H-M   'P 1'
#
loop_
_entity.id
_entity.type
_entity.pdbx_description
1 polymer ?
#
loop_
_entity_poly.entity_id
_entity_poly.type
_entity_poly.pdbx_seq_one_letter_code
_entity_poly.pdbx_strand_id
1 'polypeptide(L)'
;MTRLDPEQEVRKALDDLHASYLKGNEYDEGDPIFYRITYRLEEKFGLTREEAARLHRKYHEEHPRRVSEGFCENCNRVVGIIPVIYGIQESDMANMKKAEAEGRLIIGDMKSVSEGRKVAMFGCKVCRGMLPKYGTL
;
A
#
# COMPACT_ATOMS: atom_id res chain seq x y z
N MET A 1 34.25 14.24 -7.17
CA MET A 1 32.87 13.72 -6.99
C MET A 1 32.20 14.60 -5.95
N THR A 2 31.28 15.47 -6.37
CA THR A 2 30.55 16.37 -5.47
C THR A 2 29.53 15.51 -4.71
N ARG A 3 29.61 15.46 -3.38
CA ARG A 3 28.57 14.81 -2.55
C ARG A 3 27.23 15.47 -2.87
N LEU A 4 26.21 14.66 -3.10
CA LEU A 4 24.84 15.16 -3.23
C LEU A 4 24.42 15.75 -1.88
N ASP A 5 23.58 16.78 -1.93
CA ASP A 5 22.86 17.26 -0.75
C ASP A 5 22.06 16.09 -0.15
N PRO A 6 22.07 15.86 1.18
CA PRO A 6 21.27 14.82 1.82
C PRO A 6 19.82 14.74 1.34
N GLU A 7 19.18 15.88 1.02
CA GLU A 7 17.81 15.88 0.49
C GLU A 7 17.73 15.32 -0.95
N GLN A 8 18.75 15.56 -1.77
CA GLN A 8 18.86 15.00 -3.12
C GLN A 8 19.14 13.49 -3.07
N GLU A 9 19.93 13.01 -2.10
CA GLU A 9 20.16 11.57 -1.92
C GLU A 9 18.87 10.83 -1.52
N VAL A 10 18.08 11.42 -0.63
CA VAL A 10 16.76 10.90 -0.25
C VAL A 10 15.81 10.87 -1.45
N ARG A 11 15.76 11.95 -2.23
CA ARG A 11 14.89 12.03 -3.42
C ARG A 11 15.24 10.94 -4.44
N LYS A 12 16.52 10.78 -4.76
CA LYS A 12 16.98 9.72 -5.66
C LYS A 12 16.61 8.33 -5.13
N ALA A 13 16.77 8.10 -3.82
CA ALA A 13 16.36 6.83 -3.22
C ALA A 13 14.84 6.60 -3.33
N LEU A 14 14.02 7.65 -3.20
CA LEU A 14 12.58 7.55 -3.41
C LEU A 14 12.26 7.20 -4.86
N ASP A 15 12.91 7.83 -5.85
CA ASP A 15 12.72 7.49 -7.27
C ASP A 15 13.05 6.02 -7.54
N ASP A 16 14.19 5.54 -7.05
CA ASP A 16 14.62 4.14 -7.21
C ASP A 16 13.65 3.16 -6.53
N LEU A 17 13.17 3.50 -5.33
CA LEU A 17 12.22 2.67 -4.58
C LEU A 17 10.86 2.62 -5.29
N HIS A 18 10.32 3.74 -5.76
CA HIS A 18 9.06 3.77 -6.52
C HIS A 18 9.18 2.97 -7.82
N ALA A 19 10.24 3.18 -8.60
CA ALA A 19 10.50 2.43 -9.81
C ALA A 19 10.58 0.91 -9.56
N SER A 20 11.14 0.50 -8.43
CA SER A 20 11.23 -0.91 -8.05
C SER A 20 9.91 -1.49 -7.56
N TYR A 21 9.21 -0.80 -6.66
CA TYR A 21 7.98 -1.32 -6.03
C TYR A 21 6.75 -1.21 -6.94
N LEU A 22 6.75 -0.26 -7.86
CA LEU A 22 5.67 -0.04 -8.83
C LEU A 22 5.98 -0.63 -10.22
N LYS A 23 7.04 -1.42 -10.37
CA LYS A 23 7.40 -2.01 -11.67
C LYS A 23 6.26 -2.86 -12.22
N GLY A 24 5.73 -2.49 -13.40
CA GLY A 24 4.58 -3.15 -14.03
C GLY A 24 3.22 -2.76 -13.43
N ASN A 25 3.20 -1.76 -12.54
CA ASN A 25 2.01 -1.13 -11.98
C ASN A 25 2.32 0.32 -11.53
N GLU A 26 2.87 1.11 -12.45
CA GLU A 26 3.53 2.40 -12.19
C GLU A 26 2.60 3.48 -11.59
N TYR A 27 1.30 3.23 -11.60
CA TYR A 27 0.26 4.16 -11.18
C TYR A 27 -0.54 3.68 -9.97
N ASP A 28 -0.14 2.59 -9.31
CA ASP A 28 -0.85 2.08 -8.15
C ASP A 28 0.08 1.95 -6.96
N GLU A 29 0.25 3.09 -6.31
CA GLU A 29 0.87 3.13 -5.02
C GLU A 29 -0.21 3.06 -3.94
N GLY A 30 -0.76 1.86 -3.71
CA GLY A 30 -1.66 1.59 -2.58
C GLY A 30 -1.00 1.86 -1.22
N ASP A 31 -1.81 1.95 -0.15
CA ASP A 31 -1.30 2.27 1.21
C ASP A 31 -0.15 1.31 1.65
N PRO A 32 -0.17 0.00 1.34
CA PRO A 32 0.94 -0.89 1.66
C PRO A 32 2.26 -0.53 0.98
N ILE A 33 2.22 -0.08 -0.29
CA ILE A 33 3.44 0.27 -1.02
C ILE A 33 4.03 1.54 -0.45
N PHE A 34 3.19 2.53 -0.18
CA PHE A 34 3.59 3.76 0.50
C PHE A 34 4.32 3.46 1.83
N TYR A 35 3.76 2.56 2.66
CA TYR A 35 4.40 2.18 3.93
C TYR A 35 5.72 1.41 3.74
N ARG A 36 5.80 0.52 2.74
CA ARG A 36 7.03 -0.23 2.44
C ARG A 36 8.16 0.68 1.97
N ILE A 37 7.87 1.64 1.09
CA ILE A 37 8.84 2.63 0.64
C ILE A 37 9.30 3.51 1.82
N THR A 38 8.38 3.92 2.69
CA THR A 38 8.70 4.68 3.90
C THR A 38 9.66 3.90 4.81
N TYR A 39 9.37 2.63 5.09
CA TYR A 39 10.22 1.77 5.91
C TYR A 39 11.62 1.58 5.32
N ARG A 40 11.74 1.42 4.00
CA ARG A 40 13.05 1.35 3.32
C ARG A 40 13.83 2.66 3.43
N LEU A 41 13.13 3.79 3.49
CA LEU A 41 13.75 5.09 3.74
C LEU A 41 14.32 5.18 5.16
N GLU A 42 13.56 4.71 6.16
CA GLU A 42 14.01 4.60 7.56
C GLU A 42 15.29 3.78 7.66
N GLU A 43 15.26 2.56 7.11
CA GLU A 43 16.39 1.62 7.12
C GLU A 43 17.63 2.19 6.43
N LYS A 44 17.46 2.80 5.25
CA LYS A 44 18.58 3.26 4.40
C LYS A 44 19.30 4.49 4.97
N PHE A 45 18.57 5.38 5.64
CA PHE A 45 19.12 6.65 6.11
C PHE A 45 19.16 6.78 7.63
N GLY A 46 18.74 5.75 8.37
CA GLY A 46 18.67 5.79 9.84
C GLY A 46 17.68 6.82 10.38
N LEU A 47 16.62 7.10 9.61
CA LEU A 47 15.62 8.11 9.95
C LEU A 47 14.59 7.54 10.92
N THR A 48 14.00 8.42 11.74
CA THR A 48 12.77 8.04 12.45
C THR A 48 11.63 7.83 11.47
N ARG A 49 10.63 7.03 11.88
CA ARG A 49 9.42 6.80 11.08
C ARG A 49 8.68 8.10 10.72
N GLU A 50 8.67 9.07 11.62
CA GLU A 50 8.03 10.37 11.40
C GLU A 50 8.77 11.20 10.35
N GLU A 51 10.10 11.22 10.41
CA GLU A 51 10.95 11.90 9.43
C GLU A 51 10.86 11.25 8.05
N ALA A 52 10.96 9.93 7.97
CA ALA A 52 10.82 9.19 6.72
C ALA A 52 9.45 9.43 6.09
N ALA A 53 8.37 9.34 6.87
CA ALA A 53 7.03 9.59 6.38
C ALA A 53 6.82 11.05 5.94
N ARG A 54 7.47 12.01 6.60
CA ARG A 54 7.43 13.42 6.20
C ARG A 54 8.13 13.64 4.85
N LEU A 55 9.33 13.09 4.67
CA LEU A 55 10.09 13.18 3.43
C LEU A 55 9.36 12.49 2.27
N HIS A 56 8.79 11.31 2.53
CA HIS A 56 8.01 10.59 1.54
C HIS A 56 6.71 11.34 1.15
N ARG A 57 6.01 11.97 2.10
CA ARG A 57 4.88 12.85 1.77
C ARG A 57 5.29 14.05 0.92
N LYS A 58 6.43 14.67 1.23
CA LYS A 58 6.96 15.81 0.45
C LYS A 58 7.26 15.41 -1.00
N TYR A 59 7.78 14.19 -1.24
CA TYR A 59 8.01 13.67 -2.58
C TYR A 59 6.74 13.65 -3.45
N HIS A 60 5.58 13.35 -2.85
CA HIS A 60 4.30 13.35 -3.55
C HIS A 60 3.71 14.72 -3.85
N GLU A 61 4.32 15.81 -3.38
CA GLU A 61 3.96 17.16 -3.83
C GLU A 61 4.28 17.34 -5.32
N GLU A 62 5.36 16.69 -5.80
CA GLU A 62 5.79 16.72 -7.20
C GLU A 62 5.44 15.42 -7.96
N HIS A 63 5.23 14.31 -7.25
CA HIS A 63 4.89 13.00 -7.82
C HIS A 63 3.56 12.52 -7.22
N PRO A 64 2.41 13.06 -7.67
CA PRO A 64 1.12 12.76 -7.07
C PRO A 64 0.87 11.26 -7.03
N ARG A 65 0.73 10.75 -5.81
CA ARG A 65 0.37 9.37 -5.54
C ARG A 65 -0.94 9.03 -6.25
N ARG A 66 -0.97 7.92 -6.99
CA ARG A 66 -2.19 7.34 -7.53
C ARG A 66 -2.49 6.04 -6.81
N VAL A 67 -3.72 5.92 -6.33
CA VAL A 67 -4.23 4.71 -5.70
C VAL A 67 -5.12 4.05 -6.73
N SER A 68 -4.93 2.75 -7.00
CA SER A 68 -5.80 2.04 -7.93
C SER A 68 -7.27 2.28 -7.62
N GLU A 69 -8.04 2.52 -8.67
CA GLU A 69 -9.48 2.65 -8.61
C GLU A 69 -10.15 1.46 -9.28
N GLY A 70 -11.34 1.13 -8.81
CA GLY A 70 -12.16 0.07 -9.36
C GLY A 70 -13.63 0.41 -9.22
N PHE A 71 -14.45 -0.10 -10.14
CA PHE A 71 -15.90 -0.01 -10.00
C PHE A 71 -16.39 -0.96 -8.90
N CYS A 72 -17.05 -0.41 -7.89
CA CYS A 72 -17.73 -1.18 -6.85
C CYS A 72 -19.22 -1.29 -7.18
N GLU A 73 -19.71 -2.53 -7.39
CA GLU A 73 -21.12 -2.79 -7.69
C GLU A 73 -22.04 -2.38 -6.53
N ASN A 74 -21.62 -2.64 -5.28
CA ASN A 74 -22.40 -2.27 -4.10
C ASN A 74 -22.52 -0.74 -3.92
N CYS A 75 -21.50 0.02 -4.33
CA CYS A 75 -21.54 1.48 -4.26
C CYS A 75 -22.05 2.12 -5.55
N ASN A 76 -22.17 1.34 -6.63
CA ASN A 76 -22.50 1.78 -7.97
C ASN A 76 -21.67 2.99 -8.47
N ARG A 77 -20.37 3.00 -8.17
CA ARG A 77 -19.43 4.05 -8.58
C ARG A 77 -17.99 3.56 -8.59
N VAL A 78 -17.12 4.29 -9.27
CA VAL A 78 -15.66 4.12 -9.16
C VAL A 78 -15.22 4.53 -7.75
N VAL A 79 -14.40 3.70 -7.12
CA VAL A 79 -13.87 3.87 -5.77
C VAL A 79 -12.39 3.55 -5.76
N GLY A 80 -11.64 4.14 -4.83
CA GLY A 80 -10.32 3.60 -4.48
C GLY A 80 -10.45 2.16 -3.98
N ILE A 81 -9.52 1.30 -4.39
CA ILE A 81 -9.44 -0.07 -3.89
C ILE A 81 -8.47 -0.15 -2.69
N ILE A 82 -8.72 -1.10 -1.81
CA ILE A 82 -7.83 -1.44 -0.68
C ILE A 82 -7.46 -2.92 -0.75
N PRO A 83 -6.28 -3.32 -0.28
CA PRO A 83 -5.87 -4.72 -0.28
C PRO A 83 -6.73 -5.55 0.68
N VAL A 84 -6.94 -6.80 0.31
CA VAL A 84 -7.45 -7.87 1.18
C VAL A 84 -6.26 -8.75 1.54
N ILE A 85 -5.95 -8.84 2.83
CA ILE A 85 -4.81 -9.61 3.33
C ILE A 85 -5.30 -10.93 3.91
N TYR A 86 -4.74 -12.01 3.38
CA TYR A 86 -4.91 -13.37 3.89
C TYR A 86 -3.61 -13.81 4.57
N GLY A 87 -3.70 -14.63 5.61
CA GLY A 87 -2.56 -15.33 6.20
C GLY A 87 -1.71 -14.44 7.09
N ILE A 88 -2.34 -13.79 8.07
CA ILE A 88 -1.67 -12.90 9.02
C ILE A 88 -1.08 -13.71 10.17
N GLN A 89 0.21 -13.49 10.48
CA GLN A 89 0.84 -14.08 11.67
C GLN A 89 0.22 -13.51 12.95
N GLU A 90 0.07 -14.33 14.00
CA GLU A 90 -0.57 -13.90 15.25
C GLU A 90 0.10 -12.68 15.88
N SER A 91 1.43 -12.59 15.80
CA SER A 91 2.23 -11.44 16.28
C SER A 91 1.85 -10.11 15.62
N ASP A 92 1.37 -10.15 14.37
CA ASP A 92 1.01 -8.95 13.61
C ASP A 92 -0.48 -8.61 13.68
N MET A 93 -1.30 -9.52 14.23
CA MET A 93 -2.76 -9.42 14.20
C MET A 93 -3.30 -8.13 14.84
N ALA A 94 -2.70 -7.67 15.94
CA ALA A 94 -3.11 -6.44 16.61
C ALA A 94 -2.92 -5.20 15.72
N ASN A 95 -1.77 -5.12 15.04
CA ASN A 95 -1.46 -4.02 14.12
C ASN A 95 -2.35 -4.08 12.87
N MET A 96 -2.63 -5.27 12.35
CA MET A 96 -3.50 -5.44 11.18
C MET A 96 -4.95 -5.08 11.49
N LYS A 97 -5.48 -5.46 12.66
CA LYS A 97 -6.82 -5.04 13.09
C LYS A 97 -6.95 -3.53 13.23
N LYS A 98 -5.90 -2.86 13.74
CA LYS A 98 -5.86 -1.39 13.78
C LYS A 98 -5.90 -0.80 12.37
N ALA A 99 -5.09 -1.34 11.45
CA ALA A 99 -5.08 -0.88 10.06
C ALA A 99 -6.42 -1.13 9.33
N GLU A 100 -7.10 -2.25 9.61
CA GLU A 100 -8.43 -2.55 9.12
C GLU A 100 -9.47 -1.55 9.63
N ALA A 101 -9.45 -1.24 10.94
CA ALA A 101 -10.34 -0.25 11.56
C ALA A 101 -10.11 1.16 11.01
N GLU A 102 -8.85 1.52 10.71
CA GLU A 102 -8.47 2.76 10.03
C GLU A 102 -8.78 2.73 8.52
N GLY A 103 -9.22 1.58 8.01
CA GLY A 103 -9.69 1.48 6.66
C GLY A 103 -8.61 1.39 5.59
N ARG A 104 -7.45 0.85 5.95
CA ARG A 104 -6.29 0.72 5.06
C ARG A 104 -6.21 -0.64 4.37
N LEU A 105 -6.88 -1.65 4.92
CA LEU A 105 -6.95 -3.01 4.40
C LEU A 105 -8.25 -3.69 4.83
N ILE A 106 -8.50 -4.89 4.32
CA ILE A 106 -9.49 -5.85 4.83
C ILE A 106 -8.76 -7.13 5.21
N ILE A 107 -9.08 -7.71 6.36
CA ILE A 107 -8.60 -9.03 6.75
C ILE A 107 -9.55 -10.08 6.15
N GLY A 108 -9.01 -10.88 5.24
CA GLY A 108 -9.77 -11.92 4.54
C GLY A 108 -9.96 -13.18 5.39
N ASP A 109 -11.03 -13.92 5.12
CA ASP A 109 -11.27 -15.21 5.77
C ASP A 109 -10.32 -16.29 5.25
N MET A 110 -9.48 -16.81 6.15
CA MET A 110 -8.53 -17.88 5.84
C MET A 110 -9.17 -19.22 5.52
N LYS A 111 -10.38 -19.49 6.03
CA LYS A 111 -11.08 -20.75 5.73
C LYS A 111 -11.39 -20.84 4.24
N SER A 112 -11.90 -19.76 3.67
CA SER A 112 -12.18 -19.64 2.23
C SER A 112 -10.96 -19.97 1.37
N VAL A 113 -9.76 -19.52 1.76
CA VAL A 113 -8.52 -19.83 1.03
C VAL A 113 -8.12 -21.30 1.19
N SER A 114 -8.18 -21.84 2.42
CA SER A 114 -7.81 -23.23 2.69
C SER A 114 -8.68 -24.26 1.97
N GLU A 115 -9.91 -23.87 1.62
CA GLU A 115 -10.85 -24.68 0.83
C GLU A 115 -10.64 -24.53 -0.69
N GLY A 116 -9.60 -23.81 -1.13
CA GLY A 116 -9.29 -23.60 -2.54
C GLY A 116 -10.29 -22.71 -3.28
N ARG A 117 -11.09 -21.91 -2.57
CA ARG A 117 -12.03 -20.97 -3.19
C ARG A 117 -11.26 -19.81 -3.79
N LYS A 118 -11.67 -19.37 -4.99
CA LYS A 118 -11.20 -18.10 -5.54
C LYS A 118 -11.67 -16.96 -4.67
N VAL A 119 -10.74 -16.10 -4.25
CA VAL A 119 -11.05 -14.97 -3.38
C VAL A 119 -10.48 -13.66 -3.93
N ALA A 120 -11.17 -12.56 -3.65
CA ALA A 120 -10.75 -11.23 -4.10
C ALA A 120 -9.53 -10.77 -3.30
N MET A 121 -8.52 -10.24 -3.99
CA MET A 121 -7.34 -9.62 -3.42
C MET A 121 -7.57 -8.15 -3.07
N PHE A 122 -8.67 -7.56 -3.56
CA PHE A 122 -9.00 -6.17 -3.35
C PHE A 122 -10.45 -5.99 -2.90
N GLY A 123 -10.68 -4.91 -2.16
CA GLY A 123 -11.99 -4.48 -1.71
C GLY A 123 -12.21 -2.98 -1.90
N CYS A 124 -13.45 -2.55 -1.69
CA CYS A 124 -13.89 -1.18 -1.84
C CYS A 124 -13.46 -0.32 -0.63
N LYS A 125 -12.79 0.82 -0.85
CA LYS A 125 -12.41 1.75 0.23
C LYS A 125 -13.62 2.39 0.95
N VAL A 126 -14.78 2.42 0.30
CA VAL A 126 -16.02 3.01 0.83
C VAL A 126 -16.81 2.01 1.67
N CYS A 127 -17.28 0.91 1.06
CA CYS A 127 -18.18 -0.03 1.71
C CYS A 127 -17.49 -1.27 2.27
N ARG A 128 -16.16 -1.39 2.12
CA ARG A 128 -15.37 -2.57 2.56
C ARG A 128 -15.80 -3.89 1.92
N GLY A 129 -16.60 -3.84 0.86
CA GLY A 129 -17.03 -5.02 0.13
C GLY A 129 -15.90 -5.57 -0.73
N MET A 130 -15.82 -6.89 -0.85
CA MET A 130 -14.89 -7.57 -1.75
C MET A 130 -15.15 -7.18 -3.21
N LEU A 131 -14.10 -7.02 -3.99
CA LEU A 131 -14.17 -6.67 -5.42
C LEU A 131 -13.70 -7.87 -6.26
N PRO A 132 -14.57 -8.87 -6.53
CA PRO A 132 -14.17 -10.15 -7.14
C PRO A 132 -13.64 -10.04 -8.58
N LYS A 133 -13.86 -8.91 -9.25
CA LYS A 133 -13.34 -8.64 -10.60
C LYS A 133 -11.90 -8.13 -10.61
N TYR A 134 -11.29 -7.88 -9.44
CA TYR A 134 -9.97 -7.26 -9.31
C TYR A 134 -9.09 -8.17 -8.48
N GLY A 135 -8.02 -8.69 -9.09
CA GLY A 135 -7.01 -9.55 -8.45
C GLY A 135 -7.63 -10.75 -7.73
N THR A 136 -7.48 -11.96 -8.25
CA THR A 136 -8.03 -13.16 -7.59
C THR A 136 -6.92 -14.13 -7.27
N LEU A 137 -6.91 -14.62 -6.03
CA LEU A 137 -6.08 -15.74 -5.56
C LEU A 137 -6.74 -17.07 -5.94
#